data_AF-A0A3M2SC98-F1
#
_entry.id   AF-A0A3M2SC98-F1
#
_cell.length_a   1.000
_cell.length_b   1.000
_cell.length_c   1.000
_cell.angle_alpha   90.00
_cell.angle_beta   90.00
_cell.angle_gamma   90.00
#
_symmetry.space_group_name_H-M   'P 1'
#
loop_
_entity.id
_entity.type
_entity.pdbx_description
1 polymer ?
#
loop_
_entity_poly.entity_id
_entity_poly.type
_entity_poly.pdbx_seq_one_letter_code
_entity_poly.pdbx_strand_id
1 'polypeptide(L)'
;MAVVTQLQTQPPRPDTSRTWFQDPVRFEDALGRVLPIPSEYGWSKVHAIIVDHFSTGPGSDKVKAEEYLLFNTLDSSQILLQRHTESLIPGMSITMAFIIGRYGLHTLSRCPRIGCKSTKVVASDAGGKFWLVL
;
A
#
# COMPACT_ATOMS: atom_id res chain seq x y z
N MET A 1 -15.24 35.85 -21.22
CA MET A 1 -15.40 34.39 -21.38
C MET A 1 -14.55 33.71 -20.33
N ALA A 2 -15.14 33.27 -19.21
CA ALA A 2 -14.42 32.63 -18.12
C ALA A 2 -14.46 31.11 -18.32
N VAL A 3 -13.29 30.49 -18.48
CA VAL A 3 -13.16 29.03 -18.57
C VAL A 3 -13.05 28.49 -17.14
N VAL A 4 -14.05 27.74 -16.72
CA VAL A 4 -14.06 27.05 -15.42
C VAL A 4 -13.21 25.79 -15.55
N THR A 5 -11.99 25.81 -15.02
CA THR A 5 -11.20 24.59 -14.79
C THR A 5 -11.70 23.92 -13.51
N GLN A 6 -12.67 23.00 -13.65
CA GLN A 6 -12.94 22.02 -12.60
C GLN A 6 -11.73 21.09 -12.51
N LEU A 7 -10.93 21.27 -11.45
CA LEU A 7 -9.94 20.30 -11.03
C LEU A 7 -10.67 18.99 -10.68
N GLN A 8 -10.72 18.07 -11.64
CA GLN A 8 -11.11 16.69 -11.36
C GLN A 8 -10.07 16.11 -10.41
N THR A 9 -10.46 15.88 -9.16
CA THR A 9 -9.63 15.31 -8.10
C THR A 9 -9.28 13.84 -8.35
N GLN A 10 -9.94 13.21 -9.32
CA GLN A 10 -9.73 11.83 -9.69
C GLN A 10 -9.61 11.72 -11.22
N PRO A 11 -8.53 11.12 -11.75
CA PRO A 11 -8.43 10.86 -13.18
C PRO A 11 -9.62 10.01 -13.65
N PRO A 12 -10.13 10.22 -14.87
CA PRO A 12 -11.23 9.44 -15.40
C PRO A 12 -10.86 7.96 -15.34
N ARG A 13 -11.74 7.15 -14.73
CA ARG A 13 -11.56 5.71 -14.73
C ARG A 13 -11.64 5.24 -16.18
N PRO A 14 -10.66 4.45 -16.67
CA PRO A 14 -10.76 3.86 -17.99
C PRO A 14 -12.06 3.04 -18.07
N ASP A 15 -12.83 3.23 -19.14
CA ASP A 15 -14.08 2.51 -19.37
C ASP A 15 -13.76 1.03 -19.65
N THR A 16 -13.78 0.21 -18.60
CA THR A 16 -13.50 -1.22 -18.68
C THR A 16 -14.62 -1.99 -19.36
N SER A 17 -15.82 -1.40 -19.54
CA SER A 17 -16.98 -2.07 -20.17
C SER A 17 -16.73 -2.50 -21.63
N ARG A 18 -15.73 -1.90 -22.27
CA ARG A 18 -15.30 -2.23 -23.64
C ARG A 18 -13.99 -3.02 -23.71
N THR A 19 -13.51 -3.52 -22.57
CA THR A 19 -12.27 -4.27 -22.47
C THR A 19 -12.50 -5.59 -21.76
N TRP A 20 -11.59 -6.55 -21.93
CA TRP A 20 -11.59 -7.79 -21.14
C TRP A 20 -10.89 -7.63 -19.77
N PHE A 21 -10.48 -6.41 -19.41
CA PHE A 21 -9.82 -6.16 -18.14
C PHE A 21 -10.82 -6.24 -17.00
N GLN A 22 -10.46 -7.01 -15.99
CA GLN A 22 -11.18 -7.01 -14.72
C GLN A 22 -10.85 -5.75 -13.91
N ASP A 23 -11.69 -5.45 -12.92
CA ASP A 23 -11.45 -4.33 -12.01
C ASP A 23 -10.11 -4.53 -11.30
N PRO A 24 -9.15 -3.59 -11.44
CA PRO A 24 -7.83 -3.75 -10.87
C PRO A 24 -7.88 -3.74 -9.34
N VAL A 25 -6.96 -4.48 -8.73
CA VAL A 25 -6.71 -4.41 -7.30
C VAL A 25 -6.09 -3.07 -6.96
N ARG A 26 -6.68 -2.37 -5.99
CA ARG A 26 -6.12 -1.12 -5.46
C ARG A 26 -5.05 -1.47 -4.44
N PHE A 27 -3.78 -1.28 -4.79
CA PHE A 27 -2.66 -1.46 -3.85
C PHE A 27 -2.22 -0.10 -3.30
N GLU A 28 -2.27 0.05 -1.98
CA GLU A 28 -1.72 1.20 -1.27
C GLU A 28 -0.44 0.79 -0.55
N ASP A 29 0.66 1.43 -0.90
CA ASP A 29 1.96 1.10 -0.31
C ASP A 29 2.12 1.70 1.11
N ALA A 30 3.18 1.28 1.80
CA ALA A 30 3.45 1.73 3.17
C ALA A 30 3.75 3.25 3.30
N LEU A 31 4.00 3.93 2.18
CA LEU A 31 4.22 5.38 2.12
C LEU A 31 2.96 6.16 1.71
N GLY A 32 1.84 5.46 1.47
CA GLY A 32 0.55 6.02 1.10
C GLY A 32 0.37 6.26 -0.41
N ARG A 33 1.26 5.74 -1.26
CA ARG A 33 1.12 5.82 -2.72
C ARG A 33 0.18 4.71 -3.18
N VAL A 34 -0.70 5.02 -4.13
CA VAL A 34 -1.68 4.08 -4.66
C VAL A 34 -1.28 3.67 -6.08
N LEU A 35 -1.24 2.37 -6.35
CA LEU A 35 -1.02 1.81 -7.67
C LEU A 35 -2.06 0.73 -8.00
N PRO A 36 -2.55 0.66 -9.24
CA PRO A 36 -3.42 -0.42 -9.69
C PRO A 36 -2.59 -1.67 -10.01
N ILE A 37 -2.97 -2.82 -9.46
CA ILE A 37 -2.44 -4.14 -9.83
C ILE A 37 -3.53 -4.89 -10.61
N PRO A 38 -3.25 -5.40 -11.82
CA PRO A 38 -4.21 -6.23 -12.56
C PRO A 38 -4.65 -7.44 -11.70
N SER A 39 -5.95 -7.69 -11.58
CA SER A 39 -6.47 -8.79 -10.76
C SER A 39 -6.18 -10.16 -11.36
N GLU A 40 -5.79 -10.22 -12.64
CA GLU A 40 -5.32 -11.43 -13.31
C GLU A 40 -3.92 -11.86 -12.82
N TYR A 41 -3.26 -11.04 -12.00
CA TYR A 41 -1.95 -11.34 -11.45
C TYR A 41 -2.06 -12.26 -10.23
N GLY A 42 -1.11 -13.18 -10.11
CA GLY A 42 -0.91 -13.95 -8.90
C GLY A 42 -0.05 -13.20 -7.88
N TRP A 43 -0.02 -13.72 -6.66
CA TRP A 43 0.80 -13.20 -5.57
C TRP A 43 2.30 -13.10 -5.89
N SER A 44 2.83 -13.98 -6.75
CA SER A 44 4.22 -13.90 -7.21
C SER A 44 4.51 -12.61 -7.98
N LYS A 45 3.58 -12.15 -8.82
CA LYS A 45 3.71 -10.88 -9.55
C LYS A 45 3.53 -9.69 -8.61
N VAL A 46 2.60 -9.77 -7.65
CA VAL A 46 2.45 -8.74 -6.60
C VAL A 46 3.76 -8.57 -5.84
N HIS A 47 4.39 -9.67 -5.44
CA HIS A 47 5.68 -9.65 -4.77
C HIS A 47 6.78 -9.01 -5.64
N ALA A 48 6.86 -9.39 -6.92
CA ALA A 48 7.81 -8.80 -7.86
C ALA A 48 7.60 -7.28 -8.03
N ILE A 49 6.35 -6.83 -8.11
CA ILE A 49 5.99 -5.40 -8.17
C ILE A 49 6.47 -4.67 -6.91
N ILE A 50 6.28 -5.25 -5.71
CA ILE A 50 6.73 -4.63 -4.46
C ILE A 50 8.25 -4.50 -4.44
N VAL A 51 8.98 -5.56 -4.82
CA VAL A 51 10.45 -5.55 -4.86
C VAL A 51 10.97 -4.51 -5.83
N ASP A 52 10.38 -4.39 -7.01
CA ASP A 52 10.76 -3.40 -8.02
C ASP A 52 10.41 -1.96 -7.59
N HIS A 53 9.20 -1.75 -7.07
CA HIS A 53 8.69 -0.44 -6.61
C HIS A 53 9.49 0.13 -5.42
N PHE A 54 10.11 -0.73 -4.63
CA PHE A 54 11.01 -0.38 -3.53
C PHE A 54 12.48 -0.74 -3.82
N SER A 55 12.86 -0.93 -5.08
CA SER A 55 14.25 -1.23 -5.48
C SER A 55 15.23 -0.14 -5.02
N THR A 56 14.75 1.12 -5.02
CA THR A 56 15.47 2.30 -4.55
C THR A 56 14.57 3.21 -3.72
N GLY A 57 15.18 4.05 -2.87
CA GLY A 57 14.46 5.06 -2.10
C GLY A 57 13.94 4.58 -0.74
N PRO A 58 13.01 5.34 -0.11
CA PRO A 58 12.57 5.07 1.25
C PRO A 58 11.85 3.72 1.36
N GLY A 59 12.28 2.90 2.32
CA GLY A 59 11.69 1.58 2.56
C GLY A 59 12.34 0.44 1.78
N SER A 60 13.35 0.71 0.93
CA SER A 60 14.06 -0.34 0.18
C SER A 60 14.65 -1.42 1.09
N ASP A 61 15.28 -1.00 2.19
CA ASP A 61 15.93 -1.92 3.12
C ASP A 61 14.91 -2.78 3.87
N LYS A 62 13.73 -2.21 4.14
CA LYS A 62 12.62 -2.93 4.77
C LYS A 62 12.03 -3.97 3.84
N VAL A 63 11.86 -3.65 2.56
CA VAL A 63 11.37 -4.62 1.57
C VAL A 63 12.39 -5.73 1.34
N LYS A 64 13.68 -5.39 1.22
CA LYS A 64 14.77 -6.38 1.09
C LYS A 64 14.87 -7.33 2.30
N ALA A 65 14.58 -6.81 3.50
CA ALA A 65 14.54 -7.58 4.74
C ALA A 65 13.19 -8.27 5.01
N GLU A 66 12.24 -8.22 4.06
CA GLU A 66 10.87 -8.74 4.22
C GLU A 66 10.16 -8.20 5.49
N GLU A 67 10.49 -6.97 5.89
CA GLU A 67 9.90 -6.27 7.03
C GLU A 67 8.65 -5.48 6.65
N TYR A 68 7.71 -6.14 5.98
CA TYR A 68 6.42 -5.55 5.62
C TYR A 68 5.29 -6.57 5.76
N LEU A 69 4.07 -6.05 5.86
CA LEU A 69 2.83 -6.82 5.93
C LEU A 69 1.87 -6.30 4.88
N LEU A 70 1.07 -7.21 4.31
CA LEU A 70 -0.04 -6.90 3.43
C LEU A 70 -1.33 -7.30 4.14
N PHE A 71 -2.34 -6.45 4.09
CA PHE A 71 -3.65 -6.71 4.68
C PHE A 71 -4.76 -6.17 3.78
N ASN A 72 -5.97 -6.70 3.96
CA ASN A 72 -7.15 -6.19 3.28
C ASN A 72 -7.47 -4.79 3.82
N THR A 73 -7.67 -3.81 2.93
CA THR A 73 -7.98 -2.43 3.37
C THR A 73 -9.31 -2.36 4.14
N LEU A 74 -10.27 -3.23 3.84
CA LEU A 74 -11.57 -3.28 4.53
C LEU A 74 -11.50 -4.00 5.88
N ASP A 75 -10.55 -4.91 6.04
CA ASP A 75 -10.34 -5.67 7.27
C ASP A 75 -8.84 -5.83 7.54
N SER A 76 -8.28 -4.92 8.36
CA SER A 76 -6.87 -4.94 8.71
C SER A 76 -6.48 -6.12 9.63
N SER A 77 -7.44 -6.86 10.18
CA SER A 77 -7.16 -8.11 10.90
C SER A 77 -6.83 -9.26 9.94
N GLN A 78 -7.29 -9.17 8.69
CA GLN A 78 -7.01 -10.14 7.65
C GLN A 78 -5.63 -9.86 7.02
N ILE A 79 -4.58 -10.34 7.68
CA ILE A 79 -3.23 -10.33 7.11
C ILE A 79 -3.22 -11.28 5.92
N LEU A 80 -2.90 -10.75 4.74
CA LEU A 80 -2.83 -11.49 3.48
C LEU A 80 -1.53 -12.32 3.38
N LEU A 81 -0.94 -12.69 4.52
CA LEU A 81 0.31 -13.40 4.59
C LEU A 81 0.14 -14.81 4.00
N GLN A 82 0.73 -15.00 2.82
CA GLN A 82 1.37 -16.23 2.36
C GLN A 82 0.52 -17.54 2.42
N ARG A 83 -0.81 -17.45 2.47
CA ARG A 83 -1.68 -18.57 2.11
C ARG A 83 -1.86 -18.54 0.59
N HIS A 84 -0.87 -19.14 -0.07
CA HIS A 84 -0.66 -19.25 -1.52
C HIS A 84 -1.77 -20.02 -2.28
N THR A 85 -3.04 -19.75 -2.03
CA THR A 85 -4.13 -20.52 -2.65
C THR A 85 -5.21 -19.68 -3.31
N GLU A 86 -5.25 -18.37 -3.07
CA GLU A 86 -6.34 -17.52 -3.57
C GLU A 86 -5.80 -16.47 -4.55
N SER A 87 -6.41 -16.43 -5.74
CA SER A 87 -6.19 -15.39 -6.74
C SER A 87 -6.58 -14.02 -6.19
N LEU A 88 -6.03 -12.95 -6.76
CA LEU A 88 -6.49 -11.60 -6.48
C LEU A 88 -7.96 -11.46 -6.87
N ILE A 89 -8.78 -10.94 -5.95
CA ILE A 89 -10.20 -10.69 -6.20
C ILE A 89 -10.32 -9.36 -6.96
N PRO A 90 -11.03 -9.30 -8.10
CA PRO A 90 -11.26 -8.05 -8.82
C PRO A 90 -11.85 -6.96 -7.92
N GLY A 91 -11.29 -5.75 -8.01
CA GLY A 91 -11.71 -4.61 -7.20
C GLY A 91 -11.32 -4.65 -5.73
N MET A 92 -10.61 -5.68 -5.26
CA MET A 92 -10.14 -5.71 -3.86
C MET A 92 -9.15 -4.59 -3.58
N SER A 93 -8.99 -4.24 -2.30
CA SER A 93 -8.03 -3.25 -1.84
C SER A 93 -7.03 -3.89 -0.88
N ILE A 94 -5.74 -3.70 -1.17
CA ILE A 94 -4.63 -4.19 -0.39
C ILE A 94 -3.87 -2.99 0.16
N THR A 95 -3.62 -2.99 1.46
CA THR A 95 -2.76 -1.99 2.10
C THR A 95 -1.50 -2.67 2.60
N MET A 96 -0.36 -2.04 2.33
CA MET A 96 0.95 -2.44 2.82
C MET A 96 1.32 -1.60 4.03
N ALA A 97 1.97 -2.21 5.02
CA ALA A 97 2.60 -1.51 6.13
C ALA A 97 4.02 -2.04 6.38
N PHE A 98 4.90 -1.16 6.83
CA PHE A 98 6.24 -1.54 7.28
C PHE A 98 6.22 -1.98 8.74
N ILE A 99 6.96 -3.05 9.04
CA ILE A 99 7.19 -3.49 10.41
C ILE A 99 8.23 -2.56 11.03
N ILE A 100 7.87 -1.88 12.11
CA ILE A 100 8.77 -1.00 12.87
C ILE A 100 9.35 -1.81 14.04
N GLY A 101 10.68 -1.98 14.06
CA GLY A 101 11.40 -2.44 15.25
C GLY A 101 11.97 -3.86 15.23
N ARG A 102 12.21 -4.49 14.07
CA ARG A 102 12.90 -5.79 14.02
C ARG A 102 14.42 -5.62 14.20
N TYR A 103 15.09 -4.74 13.48
CA TYR A 103 16.48 -4.35 13.76
C TYR A 103 16.74 -2.89 13.35
N GLY A 104 17.48 -2.15 14.17
CA GLY A 104 17.97 -0.80 13.84
C GLY A 104 17.28 0.34 14.58
N LEU A 105 18.09 1.09 15.32
CA LEU A 105 17.76 2.31 16.04
C LEU A 105 17.48 3.46 15.06
N HIS A 106 16.51 3.30 14.14
CA HIS A 106 16.14 4.39 13.26
C HIS A 106 15.21 5.34 14.01
N THR A 107 15.83 6.42 14.48
CA THR A 107 15.25 7.72 14.83
C THR A 107 14.46 8.31 13.68
N LEU A 108 13.40 7.63 13.22
CA LEU A 108 12.36 8.27 12.45
C LEU A 108 11.67 9.23 13.41
N SER A 109 12.13 10.48 13.45
CA SER A 109 11.51 11.58 14.20
C SER A 109 10.21 12.05 13.54
N ARG A 110 9.97 11.60 12.30
CA ARG A 110 8.82 11.94 11.46
C ARG A 110 8.32 10.72 10.71
N CYS A 111 7.01 10.69 10.53
CA CYS A 111 6.29 9.71 9.73
C CYS A 111 6.73 9.79 8.26
N PRO A 112 7.19 8.69 7.65
CA PRO A 112 7.67 8.69 6.26
C PRO A 112 6.53 8.71 5.22
N ARG A 113 5.27 8.49 5.66
CA ARG A 113 4.09 8.53 4.79
C ARG A 113 3.86 9.93 4.25
N ILE A 114 3.62 10.05 2.95
CA ILE A 114 3.37 11.35 2.30
C ILE A 114 2.13 12.00 2.93
N GLY A 115 2.26 13.26 3.34
CA GLY A 115 1.19 14.00 4.03
C GLY A 115 1.09 13.74 5.54
N CYS A 116 1.79 12.76 6.07
CA CYS A 116 1.79 12.44 7.49
C CYS A 116 2.78 13.36 8.24
N LYS A 117 2.26 14.32 9.01
CA LYS A 117 3.08 15.25 9.82
C LYS A 117 3.43 14.71 11.21
N SER A 118 3.06 13.46 11.48
CA SER A 118 3.20 12.87 12.80
C SER A 118 4.67 12.74 13.21
N THR A 119 4.96 13.17 14.43
CA THR A 119 6.24 12.96 15.11
C THR A 119 6.12 11.96 16.26
N LYS A 120 4.92 11.41 16.47
CA LYS A 120 4.61 10.49 17.57
C LYS A 120 4.21 9.12 17.04
N VAL A 121 4.83 8.11 17.62
CA VAL A 121 4.49 6.70 17.42
C VAL A 121 3.70 6.24 18.65
N VAL A 122 2.53 5.65 18.44
CA VAL A 122 1.66 5.13 19.49
C VAL A 122 1.67 3.60 19.46
N ALA A 123 1.67 2.98 20.62
CA ALA A 123 1.51 1.53 20.74
C ALA A 123 0.05 1.14 20.53
N SER A 124 -0.19 0.07 19.77
CA SER A 124 -1.52 -0.54 19.67
C SER A 124 -1.71 -1.53 20.81
N ASP A 125 -2.93 -1.61 21.36
CA ASP A 125 -3.33 -2.62 22.35
C ASP A 125 -3.22 -4.05 21.78
N ALA A 126 -3.32 -4.20 20.45
CA ALA A 126 -3.14 -5.47 19.75
C ALA A 126 -1.66 -5.86 19.52
N GLY A 127 -0.71 -5.07 20.05
CA GLY A 127 0.71 -5.21 19.78
C GLY A 127 1.13 -4.48 18.50
N GLY A 128 2.32 -3.86 18.53
CA GLY A 128 2.85 -3.05 17.44
C GLY A 128 2.77 -1.54 17.69
N LYS A 129 3.33 -0.79 16.76
CA LYS A 129 3.51 0.66 16.86
C LYS A 129 3.05 1.32 15.55
N PHE A 130 2.20 2.34 15.63
CA PHE A 130 1.69 3.05 14.48
C PHE A 130 1.88 4.56 14.61
N TRP A 131 1.91 5.25 13.47
CA TRP A 131 1.95 6.71 13.43
C TRP A 131 0.52 7.27 13.52
N LEU A 132 0.29 8.24 14.40
CA LEU A 132 -0.98 8.98 14.43
C LEU A 132 -1.10 9.84 13.17
N VAL A 133 -2.02 9.51 12.27
CA VAL A 133 -2.39 10.41 11.17
C VAL A 133 -3.35 11.44 11.78
N LEU A 134 -2.90 12.69 11.94
CA LEU A 134 -3.70 13.84 12.35
C LEU A 134 -4.33 14.52 11.13
#